data_AF-A0A959ZVW6-F1
#
_entry.id   AF-A0A959ZVW6-F1
#
_cell.length_a   1.000
_cell.length_b   1.000
_cell.length_c   1.000
_cell.angle_alpha   90.00
_cell.angle_beta   90.00
_cell.angle_gamma   90.00
#
_symmetry.space_group_name_H-M   'P 1'
#
loop_
_entity.id
_entity.type
_entity.pdbx_description
1 polymer ?
#
loop_
_entity_poly.entity_id
_entity_poly.type
_entity_poly.pdbx_seq_one_letter_code
_entity_poly.pdbx_strand_id
1 'polypeptide(L)'
;GPPAEAAEAAERIRNEVAGSEMRVGDEMVSVTVSIGIASHRPGDAINGEAVLDRADRALYAAKRAGRNRSMALVSGATPVPAADLLKPSGTRVRRIA
;
A
#
# COMPACT_ATOMS: atom_id res chain seq x y z
N GLY A 1 -6.80 -12.11 -3.28
CA GLY A 1 -5.68 -12.66 -2.51
C GLY A 1 -5.22 -11.59 -1.53
N PRO A 2 -4.85 -11.90 -0.28
CA PRO A 2 -4.80 -10.91 0.80
C PRO A 2 -3.97 -9.65 0.51
N PRO A 3 -2.79 -9.70 -0.15
CA PRO A 3 -2.05 -8.50 -0.52
C PRO A 3 -2.75 -7.61 -1.55
N ALA A 4 -3.49 -8.19 -2.49
CA ALA A 4 -4.24 -7.45 -3.51
C ALA A 4 -5.49 -6.78 -2.92
N GLU A 5 -6.18 -7.46 -2.01
CA GLU A 5 -7.34 -6.89 -1.29
C GLU A 5 -6.92 -5.71 -0.41
N ALA A 6 -5.78 -5.81 0.28
CA ALA A 6 -5.20 -4.70 1.05
C ALA A 6 -4.81 -3.53 0.14
N ALA A 7 -4.24 -3.81 -1.05
CA ALA A 7 -3.92 -2.79 -2.05
C ALA A 7 -5.17 -2.08 -2.57
N GLU A 8 -6.25 -2.81 -2.82
CA GLU A 8 -7.52 -2.25 -3.29
C GLU A 8 -8.13 -1.33 -2.23
N ALA A 9 -8.17 -1.76 -0.96
CA ALA A 9 -8.65 -0.94 0.14
C ALA A 9 -7.81 0.34 0.31
N ALA A 10 -6.49 0.24 0.20
CA ALA A 10 -5.59 1.39 0.29
C ALA A 10 -5.82 2.39 -0.86
N GLU A 11 -5.96 1.91 -2.10
CA GLU A 11 -6.23 2.78 -3.25
C GLU A 11 -7.61 3.44 -3.17
N ARG A 12 -8.61 2.73 -2.66
CA ARG A 12 -9.92 3.32 -2.38
C ARG A 12 -9.82 4.48 -1.38
N ILE A 13 -9.20 4.25 -0.21
CA ILE A 13 -8.99 5.29 0.81
C ILE A 13 -8.21 6.47 0.22
N ARG A 14 -7.13 6.20 -0.53
CA ARG A 14 -6.30 7.25 -1.14
C ARG A 14 -7.11 8.13 -2.08
N ASN A 15 -7.93 7.53 -2.93
CA ASN A 15 -8.76 8.25 -3.90
C ASN A 15 -9.88 9.04 -3.21
N GLU A 16 -10.56 8.45 -2.22
CA GLU A 16 -11.59 9.13 -1.43
C GLU A 16 -11.03 10.36 -0.72
N VAL A 17 -9.87 10.23 -0.06
CA VAL A 17 -9.21 11.37 0.61
C VAL A 17 -8.79 12.44 -0.40
N ALA A 18 -8.16 12.05 -1.51
CA ALA A 18 -7.69 13.01 -2.52
C ALA A 18 -8.83 13.75 -3.25
N GLY A 19 -10.02 13.15 -3.32
CA GLY A 19 -11.22 13.76 -3.89
C GLY A 19 -12.08 14.53 -2.89
N SER A 20 -11.70 14.56 -1.61
CA SER A 20 -12.47 15.24 -0.56
C SER A 20 -11.90 16.62 -0.23
N GLU A 21 -12.78 17.58 0.02
CA GLU A 21 -12.43 18.86 0.65
C GLU A 21 -12.87 18.84 2.12
N MET A 22 -11.98 19.29 3.01
CA MET A 22 -12.23 19.33 4.44
C MET A 22 -12.35 20.76 4.91
N ARG A 23 -13.39 21.05 5.71
CA ARG A 23 -13.55 22.35 6.37
C ARG A 23 -12.60 22.43 7.57
N VAL A 24 -11.71 23.42 7.57
CA VAL A 24 -10.82 23.73 8.71
C VAL A 24 -11.03 25.20 9.09
N GLY A 25 -11.86 25.43 10.11
CA GLY A 25 -12.35 26.78 10.42
C GLY A 25 -13.24 27.31 9.30
N ASP A 26 -12.86 28.45 8.72
CA ASP A 26 -13.56 29.09 7.61
C ASP A 26 -12.98 28.72 6.23
N GLU A 27 -11.92 27.91 6.19
CA GLU A 27 -11.25 27.50 4.95
C GLU A 27 -11.68 26.08 4.51
N MET A 28 -11.70 25.87 3.19
CA MET A 28 -11.79 24.53 2.59
C MET A 28 -10.38 24.09 2.16
N VAL A 29 -9.94 22.94 2.67
CA VAL A 29 -8.59 22.42 2.45
C VAL A 29 -8.66 21.07 1.75
N SER A 30 -7.89 20.92 0.67
CA SER A 30 -7.67 19.63 0.02
C SER A 30 -6.40 18.99 0.59
N VAL A 31 -6.50 17.73 1.00
CA VAL A 31 -5.36 16.95 1.48
C VAL A 31 -5.20 15.67 0.67
N THR A 32 -4.02 15.07 0.74
CA THR A 32 -3.77 13.75 0.17
C THR A 32 -3.12 12.86 1.20
N VAL A 33 -3.21 11.55 1.01
CA VAL A 33 -2.59 10.55 1.88
C VAL A 33 -1.59 9.71 1.10
N SER A 34 -0.48 9.33 1.74
CA SER A 34 0.40 8.27 1.26
C SER A 34 0.25 7.08 2.19
N ILE A 35 0.22 5.86 1.64
CA ILE A 35 -0.11 4.65 2.41
C ILE A 35 1.00 3.61 2.25
N GLY A 36 1.42 3.00 3.36
CA GLY A 36 2.32 1.86 3.39
C GLY A 36 1.57 0.59 3.73
N ILE A 37 1.76 -0.47 2.94
CA ILE A 37 1.06 -1.75 3.10
C ILE A 37 2.07 -2.84 3.43
N ALA A 38 1.76 -3.66 4.43
CA ALA A 38 2.55 -4.83 4.79
C ALA A 38 1.63 -5.96 5.25
N SER A 39 2.08 -7.20 5.08
CA SER A 39 1.38 -8.38 5.60
C SER A 39 2.25 -9.08 6.65
N HIS A 40 1.63 -9.71 7.64
CA HIS A 40 2.32 -10.61 8.56
C HIS A 40 2.93 -11.78 7.79
N ARG A 41 4.17 -12.15 8.11
CA ARG A 41 4.92 -13.23 7.47
C ARG A 41 5.14 -14.38 8.45
N PRO A 42 5.27 -15.63 7.96
CA PRO A 42 5.75 -16.72 8.81
C PRO A 42 7.10 -16.34 9.43
N GLY A 43 7.21 -16.47 10.76
CA GLY A 43 8.41 -16.10 11.51
C GLY A 43 8.44 -14.67 12.05
N ASP A 44 7.48 -13.81 11.69
CA ASP A 44 7.31 -12.53 12.37
C ASP A 44 6.91 -12.76 13.84
N ALA A 45 7.41 -11.90 14.73
CA ALA A 45 7.00 -11.89 16.13
C ALA A 45 5.52 -11.47 16.25
N ILE A 46 4.80 -12.08 17.21
CA ILE A 46 3.36 -11.87 17.43
C ILE A 46 3.06 -10.42 17.82
N ASN A 47 4.03 -9.68 18.37
CA ASN A 47 3.87 -8.28 18.78
C ASN A 47 3.63 -7.31 17.60
N GLY A 48 3.83 -7.75 16.36
CA GLY A 48 3.53 -6.97 15.16
C GLY A 48 4.57 -5.91 14.79
N GLU A 49 5.65 -5.74 15.57
CA GLU A 49 6.68 -4.72 15.32
C GLU A 49 7.32 -4.89 13.92
N ALA A 50 7.61 -6.13 13.54
CA ALA A 50 8.16 -6.44 12.22
C ALA A 50 7.20 -6.07 11.07
N VAL A 51 5.89 -6.16 11.28
CA VAL A 51 4.89 -5.77 10.27
C VAL A 51 4.81 -4.26 10.17
N LEU A 52 4.82 -3.57 11.31
CA LEU A 52 4.77 -2.11 11.38
C LEU A 52 6.00 -1.46 10.75
N ASP A 53 7.22 -1.94 11.06
CA ASP A 53 8.45 -1.44 10.42
C ASP A 53 8.37 -1.55 8.89
N ARG A 54 7.87 -2.68 8.38
CA ARG A 54 7.70 -2.89 6.94
C ARG A 54 6.63 -1.98 6.33
N ALA A 55 5.54 -1.72 7.04
CA ALA A 55 4.53 -0.77 6.62
C ALA A 55 5.09 0.65 6.56
N ASP A 56 5.86 1.07 7.58
CA ASP A 56 6.50 2.38 7.64
C ASP A 56 7.54 2.56 6.53
N ARG A 57 8.35 1.53 6.25
CA ARG A 57 9.28 1.56 5.11
C ARG A 57 8.57 1.71 3.78
N ALA A 58 7.44 1.04 3.58
CA ALA A 58 6.62 1.20 2.39
C ALA A 58 6.01 2.61 2.31
N LEU A 59 5.48 3.13 3.42
CA LEU A 59 4.96 4.49 3.52
C LEU A 59 6.04 5.54 3.19
N TYR A 60 7.25 5.34 3.71
CA TYR A 60 8.37 6.23 3.43
C TYR A 60 8.77 6.20 1.96
N ALA A 61 8.77 5.02 1.32
CA ALA A 61 8.96 4.91 -0.12
C ALA A 61 7.87 5.65 -0.91
N ALA A 62 6.60 5.56 -0.49
CA ALA A 62 5.51 6.31 -1.12
C ALA A 62 5.74 7.83 -1.04
N LYS A 63 6.16 8.33 0.12
CA LYS A 63 6.51 9.75 0.32
C LYS A 63 7.66 10.18 -0.59
N ARG A 64 8.76 9.40 -0.64
CA ARG A 64 9.93 9.70 -1.47
C ARG A 64 9.66 9.63 -2.97
N ALA A 65 8.75 8.77 -3.40
CA ALA A 65 8.39 8.62 -4.80
C ALA A 65 7.44 9.72 -5.31
N GLY A 66 7.01 10.66 -4.46
CA GLY A 66 6.20 11.82 -4.86
C GLY A 66 4.87 11.97 -4.11
N ARG A 67 4.69 11.26 -2.99
CA ARG A 67 3.46 11.29 -2.17
C ARG A 67 2.21 10.89 -2.97
N ASN A 68 1.03 11.09 -2.39
CA ASN A 68 -0.30 10.72 -2.93
C ASN A 68 -0.31 9.37 -3.66
N ARG A 69 0.23 8.34 -3.01
CA ARG A 69 0.31 6.98 -3.56
C ARG A 69 0.41 5.96 -2.45
N SER A 70 0.11 4.71 -2.79
CA SER A 70 0.35 3.58 -1.91
C SER A 70 1.52 2.72 -2.41
N MET A 71 2.31 2.22 -1.47
CA MET A 71 3.40 1.27 -1.71
C MET A 71 3.25 0.09 -0.76
N ALA A 72 3.74 -1.07 -1.16
CA ALA A 72 3.60 -2.32 -0.43
C ALA A 72 4.94 -3.03 -0.24
N LEU A 73 5.15 -3.59 0.95
CA LEU A 73 6.26 -4.49 1.26
C LEU A 73 5.73 -5.86 1.69
N VAL A 74 5.04 -6.53 0.77
CA VAL A 74 4.34 -7.81 0.99
C VAL A 74 5.19 -9.03 0.64
N SER A 75 6.21 -8.86 -0.21
CA SER A 75 7.22 -9.88 -0.56
C SER A 75 8.58 -9.20 -0.75
N GLY A 76 9.68 -9.88 -0.43
CA GLY A 76 11.03 -9.33 -0.58
C GLY A 76 11.35 -8.13 0.33
N ALA A 77 12.40 -7.39 -0.04
CA ALA A 77 12.98 -6.27 0.73
C ALA A 77 12.71 -4.88 0.14
N THR A 78 12.21 -4.80 -1.10
CA THR A 78 11.99 -3.55 -1.83
C THR A 78 10.50 -3.23 -1.92
N PRO A 79 10.05 -2.03 -1.51
CA PRO A 79 8.66 -1.62 -1.69
C PRO A 79 8.26 -1.55 -3.17
N VAL A 80 7.06 -2.01 -3.50
CA VAL A 80 6.46 -1.94 -4.84
C VAL A 80 5.20 -1.07 -4.83
N PRO A 81 4.81 -0.41 -5.94
CA PRO A 81 3.51 0.26 -6.04
C PRO A 81 2.36 -0.70 -5.75
N ALA A 82 1.37 -0.31 -4.94
CA ALA A 82 0.27 -1.22 -4.62
C ALA A 82 -0.60 -1.53 -5.86
N ALA A 83 -0.67 -0.60 -6.82
CA ALA A 83 -1.32 -0.83 -8.11
C ALA A 83 -0.74 -2.04 -8.88
N ASP A 84 0.53 -2.39 -8.66
CA ASP A 84 1.14 -3.57 -9.28
C ASP A 84 0.61 -4.89 -8.69
N LEU A 85 0.09 -4.86 -7.45
CA LEU A 85 -0.52 -6.02 -6.79
C LEU A 85 -1.96 -6.30 -7.30
N LEU A 86 -2.59 -5.31 -7.93
CA LEU A 86 -3.93 -5.42 -8.49
C LEU A 86 -3.93 -6.03 -9.90
N LYS A 87 -2.78 -6.08 -10.57
CA LYS A 87 -2.66 -6.68 -11.90
C LYS A 87 -2.92 -8.19 -11.78
N PRO A 88 -3.79 -8.78 -12.63
CA PRO A 88 -4.02 -10.22 -12.59
C PRO A 88 -2.69 -10.94 -12.81
N SER A 89 -2.38 -11.87 -11.91
CA SER A 89 -1.22 -12.75 -12.04
C SER A 89 -1.44 -13.59 -13.29
N GLY A 90 -0.86 -13.16 -14.42
CA GLY A 90 -0.94 -13.90 -15.67
C GLY A 90 -0.59 -15.37 -15.42
N THR A 91 -1.52 -16.25 -15.78
CA THR A 91 -1.40 -17.70 -15.67
C THR A 91 -0.02 -18.14 -16.14
N ARG A 92 0.87 -18.51 -15.21
CA ARG A 92 2.06 -19.31 -15.57
C ARG A 92 1.56 -20.70 -15.92
N VAL A 93 1.13 -20.88 -17.17
CA VAL A 93 0.99 -22.22 -17.74
C VAL A 93 2.40 -22.80 -17.76
N ARG A 94 2.70 -23.69 -16.81
CA ARG A 94 3.88 -24.55 -16.91
C ARG A 94 3.68 -25.39 -18.16
N ARG A 95 4.34 -25.01 -19.25
CA ARG A 95 4.47 -25.86 -20.43
C ARG A 95 5.38 -27.02 -20.02
N ILE A 96 4.76 -28.15 -19.69
CA ILE A 96 5.47 -29.42 -19.52
C ILE A 96 5.66 -29.95 -20.95
N ALA A 97 6.93 -30.04 -21.37
CA ALA A 97 7.33 -30.83 -22.52
C ALA A 97 7.50 -32.30 -22.08
#